data_AF-A0A4P7UFC9-F1
#
_entry.id   AF-A0A4P7UFC9-F1
#
_cell.length_a   1.000
_cell.length_b   1.000
_cell.length_c   1.000
_cell.angle_alpha   90.00
_cell.angle_beta   90.00
_cell.angle_gamma   90.00
#
_symmetry.space_group_name_H-M   'P 1'
#
loop_
_entity.id
_entity.type
_entity.pdbx_description
1 polymer ?
#
loop_
_entity_poly.entity_id
_entity_poly.type
_entity_poly.pdbx_seq_one_letter_code
_entity_poly.pdbx_strand_id
1 'polypeptide(L)'
;MSGFKAFLLRGNLIELAVAFIMGGAFATVVTATVALIMDLLGKLGGTPDFSNYKPEGISVGAFLTALISFVIMAAVVYFAIVVPYTKAKEKYFPAADEEDAAAPEDVLLLQEIRDLLKAQATRPGSL
;
A
#
# COMPACT_ATOMS: atom_id res chain seq x y z
N MET A 1 -28.37 8.73 19.17
CA MET A 1 -27.43 9.45 18.26
C MET A 1 -26.07 9.77 18.91
N SER A 2 -25.96 9.96 20.23
CA SER A 2 -24.66 10.24 20.89
C SER A 2 -23.67 9.06 20.85
N GLY A 3 -24.15 7.82 21.03
CA GLY A 3 -23.30 6.62 21.03
C GLY A 3 -22.62 6.32 19.69
N PHE A 4 -23.29 6.61 18.57
CA PHE A 4 -22.71 6.44 17.23
C PHE A 4 -21.61 7.48 16.95
N LYS A 5 -21.83 8.75 17.32
CA LYS A 5 -20.81 9.79 17.23
C LYS A 5 -19.61 9.48 18.13
N ALA A 6 -19.83 8.99 19.36
CA ALA A 6 -18.77 8.57 20.28
C ALA A 6 -17.99 7.34 19.80
N PHE A 7 -18.63 6.46 19.02
CA PHE A 7 -17.97 5.34 18.35
C PHE A 7 -17.08 5.83 17.20
N LEU A 8 -17.60 6.66 16.29
CA LEU A 8 -16.82 7.23 15.19
C LEU A 8 -15.64 8.08 15.67
N LEU A 9 -15.81 8.85 16.74
CA LEU A 9 -14.75 9.70 17.31
C LEU A 9 -13.68 8.92 18.08
N ARG A 10 -13.70 7.58 18.10
CA ARG A 10 -12.68 6.74 18.76
C ARG A 10 -11.33 6.72 18.03
N GLY A 11 -11.07 7.68 17.12
CA GLY A 11 -9.82 7.86 16.35
C GLY A 11 -9.60 6.78 15.28
N ASN A 12 -9.44 5.54 15.73
CA ASN A 12 -9.11 4.37 14.91
C ASN A 12 -10.12 4.05 13.78
N LEU A 13 -11.40 4.44 13.93
CA LEU A 13 -12.44 4.12 12.95
C LEU A 13 -12.45 5.05 11.73
N ILE A 14 -12.07 6.32 11.91
CA ILE A 14 -12.06 7.30 10.82
C ILE A 14 -10.88 7.00 9.89
N GLU A 15 -9.70 6.74 10.45
CA GLU A 15 -8.52 6.35 9.68
C GLU A 15 -8.75 5.06 8.90
N LEU A 16 -9.34 4.05 9.54
CA LEU A 16 -9.69 2.80 8.88
C LEU A 16 -10.72 3.01 7.76
N ALA A 17 -11.73 3.83 7.99
CA ALA A 17 -12.74 4.14 6.98
C ALA A 17 -12.13 4.86 5.76
N VAL A 18 -11.25 5.84 6.00
CA VAL A 18 -10.55 6.56 4.93
C VAL A 18 -9.64 5.59 4.17
N ALA A 19 -8.86 4.76 4.87
CA ALA A 19 -7.99 3.77 4.24
C ALA A 19 -8.77 2.80 3.34
N PHE A 20 -9.93 2.32 3.79
CA PHE A 20 -10.79 1.43 3.01
C PHE A 20 -11.36 2.10 1.76
N ILE A 21 -11.88 3.32 1.90
CA ILE A 21 -12.45 4.09 0.77
C ILE A 21 -11.36 4.42 -0.25
N MET A 22 -10.19 4.88 0.21
CA MET A 22 -9.05 5.19 -0.65
C MET A 22 -8.51 3.94 -1.33
N GLY A 23 -8.44 2.81 -0.62
CA GLY A 23 -8.04 1.52 -1.19
C GLY A 23 -8.98 1.06 -2.31
N GLY A 24 -10.29 1.15 -2.09
CA GLY A 24 -11.30 0.81 -3.11
C GLY A 24 -11.25 1.73 -4.34
N ALA A 25 -11.10 3.04 -4.12
CA ALA A 25 -10.96 4.01 -5.21
C ALA A 25 -9.67 3.76 -6.02
N PHE A 26 -8.56 3.50 -5.33
CA PHE A 26 -7.27 3.22 -5.96
C PHE A 26 -7.30 1.93 -6.79
N ALA A 27 -7.95 0.87 -6.29
CA ALA A 27 -8.13 -0.37 -7.04
C ALA A 27 -8.86 -0.15 -8.38
N THR A 28 -9.80 0.79 -8.42
CA THR A 28 -10.52 1.14 -9.66
C THR A 28 -9.60 1.82 -10.67
N VAL A 29 -8.75 2.76 -10.21
CA VAL A 29 -7.75 3.43 -11.06
C VAL A 29 -6.75 2.42 -11.63
N VAL A 30 -6.24 1.53 -10.77
CA VAL A 30 -5.33 0.44 -11.16
C VAL A 30 -5.96 -0.42 -12.25
N THR A 31 -7.21 -0.87 -12.03
CA THR A 31 -7.92 -1.73 -12.98
C THR A 31 -8.08 -1.05 -14.35
N ALA A 32 -8.41 0.25 -14.36
CA ALA A 32 -8.54 1.02 -15.59
C ALA A 32 -7.20 1.17 -16.34
N THR A 33 -6.09 1.40 -15.61
CA THR A 33 -4.75 1.48 -16.21
C THR A 33 -4.32 0.14 -16.82
N VAL A 34 -4.59 -0.97 -16.13
CA VAL A 34 -4.31 -2.32 -16.63
C VAL A 34 -5.12 -2.61 -17.88
N ALA A 35 -6.41 -2.28 -17.89
CA ALA A 35 -7.27 -2.46 -19.06
C ALA A 35 -6.75 -1.67 -20.28
N LEU A 36 -6.30 -0.43 -20.07
CA LEU A 36 -5.71 0.40 -21.13
C LEU A 36 -4.44 -0.23 -21.70
N ILE A 37 -3.56 -0.77 -20.85
CA ILE A 37 -2.34 -1.44 -21.29
C ILE A 37 -2.66 -2.76 -22.01
N MET A 38 -3.62 -3.53 -21.53
CA MET A 38 -4.05 -4.78 -22.17
C MET A 38 -4.69 -4.55 -23.54
N ASP A 39 -5.48 -3.47 -23.72
CA ASP A 39 -6.01 -3.08 -25.04
C ASP A 39 -4.86 -2.71 -26.00
N LEU A 40 -3.85 -1.98 -25.50
CA LEU A 40 -2.69 -1.58 -26.30
C LEU A 40 -1.83 -2.79 -26.69
N LEU A 41 -1.60 -3.73 -25.77
CA LEU A 41 -0.90 -4.99 -26.03
C LEU A 41 -1.70 -5.90 -26.97
N GLY A 42 -3.02 -5.97 -26.80
CA GLY A 42 -3.91 -6.75 -27.64
C GLY A 42 -3.87 -6.32 -29.10
N LYS A 43 -3.75 -5.02 -29.36
CA LYS A 43 -3.57 -4.45 -30.72
C LYS A 43 -2.22 -4.78 -31.36
N LEU A 44 -1.20 -5.10 -30.55
CA LEU A 44 0.17 -5.37 -31.03
C LEU A 44 0.52 -6.87 -31.11
N GLY A 45 -0.09 -7.72 -30.28
CA GLY A 45 0.32 -9.13 -30.15
C GLY A 45 -0.76 -10.13 -29.74
N GLY A 46 -2.03 -9.71 -29.65
CA GLY A 46 -3.14 -10.56 -29.22
C GLY A 46 -3.27 -10.70 -27.71
N THR A 47 -4.50 -10.95 -27.23
CA THR A 47 -4.79 -11.15 -25.80
C THR A 47 -4.43 -12.57 -25.36
N PRO A 48 -3.62 -12.76 -24.31
CA PRO A 48 -3.37 -14.08 -23.73
C PRO A 48 -4.64 -14.60 -23.04
N ASP A 49 -5.52 -15.25 -23.80
CA ASP A 49 -6.75 -15.85 -23.28
C ASP A 49 -6.75 -17.37 -23.53
N PHE A 50 -6.61 -18.13 -22.45
CA PHE A 50 -6.64 -19.58 -22.45
C PHE A 50 -7.95 -20.14 -21.88
N SER A 51 -8.97 -19.30 -21.70
CA SER A 51 -10.22 -19.68 -21.00
C SER A 51 -11.00 -20.80 -21.71
N ASN A 52 -10.76 -20.98 -23.00
CA ASN A 52 -11.37 -22.03 -23.81
C ASN A 52 -10.64 -23.39 -23.70
N TYR A 53 -9.48 -23.44 -23.03
CA TYR A 53 -8.76 -24.69 -22.79
C TYR A 53 -9.42 -25.47 -21.64
N LYS A 54 -10.12 -26.55 -22.01
CA LYS A 54 -10.80 -27.45 -21.08
C LYS A 54 -10.30 -28.88 -21.27
N PRO A 55 -9.17 -29.28 -20.66
CA PRO A 55 -8.82 -30.69 -20.61
C PRO A 55 -9.89 -31.41 -19.78
N GLU A 56 -10.55 -32.40 -20.39
CA GLU A 56 -11.51 -33.31 -19.74
C GLU A 56 -12.74 -32.63 -19.09
N GLY A 57 -13.13 -31.43 -19.56
CA GLY A 57 -14.29 -30.70 -19.04
C GLY A 57 -14.01 -29.88 -17.77
N ILE A 58 -12.76 -29.87 -17.28
CA ILE A 58 -12.33 -29.03 -16.16
C ILE A 58 -11.87 -27.68 -16.69
N SER A 59 -12.38 -26.59 -16.10
CA SER A 59 -12.10 -25.19 -16.46
C SER A 59 -10.68 -24.71 -16.09
N VAL A 60 -9.65 -25.53 -16.32
CA VAL A 60 -8.24 -25.19 -16.02
C VAL A 60 -7.80 -23.94 -16.78
N GLY A 61 -8.30 -23.75 -18.00
CA GLY A 61 -8.03 -22.58 -18.83
C GLY A 61 -8.43 -21.26 -18.16
N ALA A 62 -9.61 -21.19 -17.53
CA ALA A 62 -10.07 -19.96 -16.88
C ALA A 62 -9.21 -19.58 -15.67
N PHE A 63 -8.78 -20.57 -14.89
CA PHE A 63 -7.85 -20.35 -13.77
C PHE A 63 -6.49 -19.87 -14.27
N LEU A 64 -5.95 -20.49 -15.33
CA LEU A 64 -4.66 -20.09 -15.90
C LEU A 64 -4.72 -18.67 -16.49
N THR A 65 -5.80 -18.33 -17.20
CA THR A 65 -6.04 -16.95 -17.67
C THR A 65 -6.09 -15.96 -16.52
N ALA A 66 -6.77 -16.30 -15.41
CA ALA A 66 -6.84 -15.44 -14.23
C ALA A 66 -5.46 -15.25 -13.58
N LEU A 67 -4.66 -16.32 -13.48
CA LEU A 67 -3.31 -16.27 -12.93
C LEU A 67 -2.38 -15.39 -13.80
N ILE A 68 -2.42 -15.57 -15.13
CA ILE A 68 -1.64 -14.75 -16.07
C ILE A 68 -2.08 -13.29 -15.99
N SER A 69 -3.38 -13.03 -15.96
CA SER A 69 -3.93 -11.68 -15.81
C SER A 69 -3.51 -11.03 -14.50
N PHE A 70 -3.45 -11.79 -13.41
CA PHE A 70 -2.95 -11.31 -12.12
C PHE A 70 -1.48 -10.92 -12.18
N VAL A 71 -0.63 -11.74 -12.79
CA VAL A 71 0.81 -11.44 -12.95
C VAL A 71 1.01 -10.19 -13.81
N ILE A 72 0.27 -10.05 -14.91
CA ILE A 72 0.32 -8.85 -15.76
C ILE A 72 -0.14 -7.62 -14.97
N MET A 73 -1.26 -7.72 -14.24
CA MET A 73 -1.74 -6.65 -13.37
C MET A 73 -0.69 -6.23 -12.34
N ALA A 74 -0.07 -7.19 -11.65
CA ALA A 74 0.99 -6.92 -10.68
C ALA A 74 2.19 -6.22 -11.32
N ALA A 75 2.63 -6.67 -12.50
CA ALA A 75 3.72 -6.03 -13.24
C ALA A 75 3.38 -4.59 -13.64
N VAL A 76 2.15 -4.35 -14.11
CA VAL A 76 1.65 -3.00 -14.44
C VAL A 76 1.62 -2.10 -13.22
N VAL A 77 1.06 -2.55 -12.09
CA VAL A 77 1.01 -1.76 -10.84
C VAL A 77 2.42 -1.38 -10.39
N TYR A 78 3.35 -2.34 -10.42
CA TYR A 78 4.72 -2.09 -10.02
C TYR A 78 5.40 -1.05 -10.94
N PHE A 79 5.37 -1.25 -12.26
CA PHE A 79 6.07 -0.37 -13.19
C PHE A 79 5.39 0.99 -13.41
N ALA A 80 4.06 1.04 -13.48
CA ALA A 80 3.31 2.25 -13.81
C ALA A 80 2.98 3.11 -12.59
N ILE A 81 2.95 2.53 -11.38
CA ILE A 81 2.61 3.27 -10.17
C ILE A 81 3.77 3.24 -9.17
N VAL A 82 4.25 2.06 -8.76
CA VAL A 82 5.25 1.97 -7.68
C VAL A 82 6.58 2.59 -8.08
N VAL A 83 7.10 2.31 -9.28
CA VAL A 83 8.37 2.88 -9.76
C VAL A 83 8.33 4.41 -9.94
N PRO A 84 7.33 5.03 -10.61
CA PRO A 84 7.28 6.47 -10.69
C PRO A 84 6.95 7.12 -9.34
N TYR A 85 6.14 6.48 -8.50
CA TYR A 85 5.86 6.96 -7.15
C TYR A 85 7.12 6.99 -6.28
N THR A 86 7.90 5.91 -6.27
CA THR A 86 9.17 5.82 -5.52
C THR A 86 10.19 6.83 -6.05
N LYS A 87 10.38 6.93 -7.38
CA LYS A 87 11.26 7.95 -7.98
C LYS A 87 10.80 9.38 -7.71
N ALA A 88 9.50 9.64 -7.74
CA ALA A 88 8.95 10.95 -7.42
C ALA A 88 9.14 11.26 -5.93
N LYS A 89 8.88 10.30 -5.03
CA LYS A 89 9.13 10.45 -3.60
C LYS A 89 10.58 10.82 -3.33
N GLU A 90 11.53 10.09 -3.92
CA GLU A 90 12.97 10.40 -3.77
C GLU A 90 13.36 11.79 -4.30
N LYS A 91 12.66 12.29 -5.33
CA LYS A 91 12.96 13.58 -5.97
C LYS A 91 12.28 14.78 -5.31
N TYR A 92 11.08 14.60 -4.77
CA TYR A 92 10.27 15.67 -4.17
C TYR A 92 10.29 15.66 -2.64
N PHE A 93 10.64 14.53 -2.03
CA PHE A 93 10.88 14.35 -0.59
C PHE A 93 12.26 13.70 -0.33
N PRO A 94 13.37 14.23 -0.88
CA PRO A 94 14.69 13.70 -0.56
C PRO A 94 14.97 13.96 0.92
N ALA A 95 14.98 12.89 1.72
CA ALA A 95 15.26 12.89 3.16
C ALA A 95 14.18 13.47 4.10
N ALA A 96 12.91 13.47 3.68
CA ALA A 96 11.80 13.62 4.61
C ALA A 96 11.07 12.27 4.72
N ASP A 97 11.36 11.60 5.84
CA ASP A 97 10.40 10.80 6.58
C ASP A 97 10.39 9.27 6.48
N GLU A 98 11.28 8.67 7.27
CA GLU A 98 10.87 7.66 8.26
C GLU A 98 10.28 8.30 9.55
N GLU A 99 10.15 9.63 9.60
CA GLU A 99 9.72 10.46 10.74
C GLU A 99 8.27 11.04 10.64
N ASP A 100 7.62 11.09 9.46
CA ASP A 100 6.20 11.50 9.27
C ASP A 100 5.18 10.35 9.41
N ALA A 101 5.64 9.13 9.72
CA ALA A 101 4.83 8.38 10.68
C ALA A 101 5.19 9.01 12.01
N ALA A 102 4.58 10.18 12.33
CA ALA A 102 4.80 10.91 13.58
C ALA A 102 5.03 9.87 14.65
N ALA A 103 6.30 9.72 15.07
CA ALA A 103 6.68 8.54 15.83
C ALA A 103 5.68 8.46 16.98
N PRO A 104 5.06 7.29 17.24
CA PRO A 104 4.01 7.18 18.23
C PRO A 104 4.46 7.94 19.47
N GLU A 105 3.58 8.72 20.12
CA GLU A 105 3.99 9.55 21.26
C GLU A 105 4.81 8.74 22.28
N ASP A 106 4.49 7.45 22.42
CA ASP A 106 5.25 6.45 23.17
C ASP A 106 6.73 6.34 22.76
N VAL A 107 7.04 6.29 21.46
CA VAL A 107 8.41 6.22 20.92
C VAL A 107 9.17 7.51 21.20
N LEU A 108 8.52 8.68 21.08
CA LEU A 108 9.13 9.97 21.42
C LEU A 108 9.43 10.06 22.92
N LEU A 109 8.45 9.68 23.76
CA LEU A 109 8.63 9.59 25.21
C LEU A 109 9.75 8.62 25.60
N LEU A 110 9.84 7.46 24.94
CA LEU A 110 10.92 6.50 25.18
C LEU A 110 12.30 7.06 24.79
N GLN A 111 12.39 7.87 23.74
CA GLN A 111 13.63 8.57 23.38
C GLN A 111 14.01 9.61 24.44
N GLU A 112 13.06 10.41 24.91
CA GLU A 112 13.28 11.38 25.99
C GLU A 112 13.73 10.68 27.28
N ILE A 113 13.06 9.59 27.68
CA ILE A 113 13.42 8.79 28.86
C ILE A 113 14.83 8.21 28.70
N ARG A 114 15.17 7.66 27.53
CA ARG A 114 16.52 7.14 27.25
C ARG A 114 17.57 8.22 27.44
N ASP A 115 17.31 9.42 26.95
CA ASP A 115 18.27 10.52 26.99
C ASP A 115 18.41 11.09 28.42
N LEU A 116 17.31 11.16 29.17
CA LEU A 116 17.32 11.49 30.61
C LEU A 116 18.09 10.43 31.43
N LEU A 117 17.91 9.15 31.15
CA LEU A 117 18.64 8.06 31.82
C LEU A 117 20.13 8.10 31.48
N LYS A 118 20.52 8.38 30.23
CA LYS A 118 21.92 8.59 29.86
C LYS A 118 22.52 9.79 30.60
N ALA A 119 21.79 10.91 30.68
CA ALA A 119 22.22 12.08 31.41
C ALA A 119 22.40 11.80 32.92
N GLN A 120 21.54 10.96 33.50
CA GLN A 120 21.63 10.52 34.90
C GLN A 120 22.79 9.54 35.12
N ALA A 121 23.00 8.58 34.22
CA ALA A 121 24.11 7.63 34.27
C ALA A 121 25.49 8.31 34.16
N THR A 122 25.53 9.49 33.51
CA THR A 122 26.76 10.28 33.36
C THR A 122 27.02 11.22 34.54
N ARG A 123 26.10 11.34 35.52
CA ARG A 123 26.36 12.04 36.79
C ARG A 123 27.02 11.08 37.79
N PRO A 124 28.33 11.19 38.06
CA PRO A 124 28.95 10.44 39.14
C PRO A 124 28.32 10.86 40.47
N GLY A 125 27.94 9.88 41.29
CA GLY A 125 27.02 10.03 42.41
C GLY A 125 27.26 11.26 43.29
N SER A 126 26.21 12.07 43.44
CA SER A 126 26.06 12.91 44.63
C SER A 126 25.78 11.97 45.81
N LEU A 127 26.85 11.58 46.50
CA LEU A 127 26.79 11.25 47.92
C LEU A 127 26.32 12.47 48.71
#